data_AF-A0A353LR92-F1
#
_entry.id   AF-A0A353LR92-F1
#
_cell.length_a   1.000
_cell.length_b   1.000
_cell.length_c   1.000
_cell.angle_alpha   90.00
_cell.angle_beta   90.00
_cell.angle_gamma   90.00
#
_symmetry.space_group_name_H-M   'P 1'
#
loop_
_entity.id
_entity.type
_entity.pdbx_description
1 polymer ?
#
loop_
_entity_poly.entity_id
_entity_poly.type
_entity_poly.pdbx_seq_one_letter_code
_entity_poly.pdbx_strand_id
1 'polypeptide(L)'
;NPATDIGAHDEMWFAVRDALFGEGAYPLPEPPERIGRPEQGRLMPQIPQAHEEYLLLLMNLTMIEVRAEATFRFYESVVNATDTFADNPEGVQLAAELIDRIRQDENIHVASLRVMLSEFRGLTIKTNDGGTMAGKDLFDPIWAPMIEWHVTTAFQASREQTRDTLREQILAAPDGEKLFAEFEALEQRQMAAE
;
A
#
# COMPACT_ATOMS: atom_id res chain seq x y z
N ASN A 1 -0.83 8.40 -17.36
CA ASN A 1 -0.90 9.23 -18.58
C ASN A 1 0.41 10.01 -18.74
N PRO A 2 1.19 9.80 -19.83
CA PRO A 2 2.48 10.49 -20.03
C PRO A 2 2.40 12.02 -20.11
N ALA A 3 1.20 12.58 -20.25
CA ALA A 3 0.96 14.02 -20.27
C ALA A 3 0.68 14.63 -18.89
N THR A 4 0.40 13.81 -17.86
CA THR A 4 0.00 14.30 -16.53
C THR A 4 0.86 13.74 -15.39
N ASP A 5 1.80 12.82 -15.67
CA ASP A 5 2.57 12.05 -14.67
C ASP A 5 1.71 11.22 -13.68
N ILE A 6 0.39 11.16 -13.90
CA ILE A 6 -0.56 10.42 -13.06
C ILE A 6 -0.60 8.94 -13.52
N GLY A 7 -0.54 7.98 -12.58
CA GLY A 7 -0.71 6.56 -12.87
C GLY A 7 -2.14 6.22 -13.30
N ALA A 8 -2.33 5.13 -14.04
CA ALA A 8 -3.68 4.72 -14.46
C ALA A 8 -4.58 4.41 -13.25
N HIS A 9 -4.02 3.75 -12.22
CA HIS A 9 -4.74 3.47 -10.98
C HIS A 9 -5.03 4.73 -10.17
N ASP A 10 -4.16 5.75 -10.22
CA ASP A 10 -4.44 7.05 -9.59
C ASP A 10 -5.65 7.73 -10.25
N GLU A 11 -5.73 7.75 -11.59
CA GLU A 11 -6.88 8.30 -12.31
C GLU A 11 -8.18 7.57 -11.92
N MET A 12 -8.14 6.24 -11.83
CA MET A 12 -9.28 5.44 -11.38
C MET A 12 -9.65 5.72 -9.92
N TRP A 13 -8.65 5.88 -9.04
CA TRP A 13 -8.89 6.18 -7.64
C TRP A 13 -9.48 7.57 -7.41
N PHE A 14 -9.05 8.56 -8.20
CA PHE A 14 -9.68 9.89 -8.18
C PHE A 14 -11.11 9.86 -8.73
N ALA A 15 -11.38 9.03 -9.75
CA ALA A 15 -12.74 8.80 -10.22
C ALA A 15 -13.63 8.11 -9.17
N VAL A 16 -13.08 7.17 -8.37
CA VAL A 16 -13.78 6.58 -7.22
C VAL A 16 -14.19 7.66 -6.21
N ARG A 17 -13.24 8.52 -5.82
CA ARG A 17 -13.50 9.66 -4.92
C ARG A 17 -14.62 10.56 -5.46
N ASP A 18 -14.52 10.96 -6.72
CA ASP A 18 -15.47 11.88 -7.34
C ASP A 18 -16.86 11.24 -7.52
N ALA A 19 -16.93 9.93 -7.78
CA ALA A 19 -18.19 9.19 -7.84
C ALA A 19 -18.90 9.14 -6.49
N LEU A 20 -18.16 9.01 -5.39
CA LEU A 20 -18.72 8.89 -4.04
C LEU A 20 -19.11 10.25 -3.44
N PHE A 21 -18.25 11.25 -3.63
CA PHE A 21 -18.36 12.54 -2.93
C PHE A 21 -18.76 13.72 -3.82
N GLY A 22 -18.78 13.52 -5.14
CA GLY A 22 -18.96 14.58 -6.13
C GLY A 22 -17.62 15.14 -6.62
N GLU A 23 -17.59 15.51 -7.90
CA GLU A 23 -16.41 16.08 -8.55
C GLU A 23 -15.91 17.34 -7.84
N GLY A 24 -14.62 17.36 -7.51
CA GLY A 24 -13.98 18.52 -6.87
C GLY A 24 -14.35 18.74 -5.40
N ALA A 25 -15.08 17.81 -4.77
CA ALA A 25 -15.41 17.88 -3.34
C ALA A 25 -14.16 17.87 -2.44
N TYR A 26 -13.09 17.21 -2.90
CA TYR A 26 -11.82 17.11 -2.20
C TYR A 26 -10.65 17.41 -3.14
N PRO A 27 -9.59 18.10 -2.67
CA PRO A 27 -8.40 18.37 -3.48
C PRO A 27 -7.66 17.07 -3.83
N LEU A 28 -6.82 17.14 -4.87
CA LEU A 28 -5.85 16.08 -5.13
C LEU A 28 -4.83 16.03 -3.98
N PRO A 29 -4.51 14.84 -3.46
CA PRO A 29 -3.48 14.70 -2.44
C PRO A 29 -2.10 14.97 -3.04
N GLU A 30 -1.22 15.62 -2.27
CA GLU A 30 0.19 15.72 -2.62
C GLU A 30 0.89 14.38 -2.34
N PRO A 31 1.55 13.77 -3.33
CA PRO A 31 2.25 12.51 -3.12
C PRO A 31 3.47 12.74 -2.20
N PRO A 32 3.71 11.85 -1.23
CA PRO A 32 4.89 11.94 -0.39
C PRO A 32 6.18 11.74 -1.21
N GLU A 33 7.24 12.49 -0.90
CA GLU A 33 8.52 12.40 -1.62
C GLU A 33 9.14 10.99 -1.58
N ARG A 34 8.89 10.22 -0.51
CA ARG A 34 9.39 8.85 -0.32
C ARG A 34 8.40 7.99 0.45
N ILE A 35 8.05 6.84 -0.12
CA ILE A 35 7.25 5.78 0.53
C ILE A 35 8.06 4.51 0.87
N GLY A 36 9.31 4.45 0.39
CA GLY A 36 10.21 3.32 0.58
C GLY A 36 10.90 3.32 1.94
N ARG A 37 11.52 2.18 2.28
CA ARG A 37 12.42 2.06 3.43
C ARG A 37 13.62 3.02 3.28
N PRO A 38 14.12 3.64 4.37
CA PRO A 38 15.35 4.44 4.34
C PRO A 38 16.52 3.66 3.71
N GLU A 39 17.36 4.34 2.93
CA GLU A 39 18.54 3.75 2.31
C GLU A 39 19.56 3.29 3.37
N GLN A 40 20.12 2.08 3.16
CA GLN A 40 21.06 1.45 4.10
C GLN A 40 22.42 1.14 3.45
N GLY A 41 22.69 1.72 2.28
CA GLY A 41 23.85 1.36 1.46
C GLY A 41 23.71 -0.02 0.81
N ARG A 42 24.84 -0.67 0.51
CA ARG A 42 24.88 -1.99 -0.13
C ARG A 42 24.45 -3.09 0.86
N LEU A 43 23.39 -3.81 0.52
CA LEU A 43 22.86 -4.98 1.21
C LEU A 43 23.30 -6.31 0.57
N MET A 44 23.63 -6.30 -0.73
CA MET A 44 24.08 -7.48 -1.50
C MET A 44 25.42 -7.24 -2.20
N PRO A 45 26.51 -6.92 -1.46
CA PRO A 45 27.81 -6.58 -2.03
C PRO A 45 28.43 -7.72 -2.87
N GLN A 46 27.91 -8.94 -2.77
CA GLN A 46 28.34 -10.12 -3.52
C GLN A 46 27.97 -10.06 -5.01
N ILE A 47 27.00 -9.23 -5.42
CA ILE A 47 26.58 -9.05 -6.82
C ILE A 47 26.84 -7.63 -7.32
N PRO A 48 26.80 -7.37 -8.65
CA PRO A 48 26.97 -6.01 -9.16
C PRO A 48 25.84 -5.10 -8.66
N GLN A 49 26.17 -3.85 -8.36
CA GLN A 49 25.26 -2.88 -7.75
C GLN A 49 23.93 -2.75 -8.49
N ALA A 50 23.96 -2.65 -9.82
CA ALA A 50 22.73 -2.53 -10.61
C ALA A 50 21.76 -3.71 -10.38
N HIS A 51 22.27 -4.94 -10.29
CA HIS A 51 21.42 -6.12 -10.04
C HIS A 51 20.83 -6.09 -8.62
N GLU A 52 21.61 -5.62 -7.65
CA GLU A 52 21.13 -5.42 -6.29
C GLU A 52 20.01 -4.36 -6.24
N GLU A 53 20.20 -3.22 -6.89
CA GLU A 53 19.20 -2.15 -6.95
C GLU A 53 17.90 -2.63 -7.59
N TYR A 54 17.98 -3.38 -8.69
CA TYR A 54 16.79 -4.00 -9.30
C TYR A 54 16.10 -4.98 -8.36
N LEU A 55 16.86 -5.84 -7.68
CA LEU A 55 16.28 -6.81 -6.76
C LEU A 55 15.62 -6.13 -5.56
N LEU A 56 16.27 -5.12 -4.98
CA LEU A 56 15.70 -4.32 -3.89
C LEU A 56 14.46 -3.54 -4.31
N LEU A 57 14.42 -3.03 -5.55
CA LEU A 57 13.23 -2.42 -6.12
C LEU A 57 12.09 -3.42 -6.19
N LEU A 58 12.31 -4.60 -6.79
CA LEU A 58 11.27 -5.64 -6.94
C LEU A 58 10.77 -6.16 -5.59
N MET A 59 11.66 -6.32 -4.62
CA MET A 59 11.28 -6.70 -3.25
C MET A 59 10.40 -5.63 -2.60
N ASN A 60 10.77 -4.34 -2.71
CA ASN A 60 9.95 -3.25 -2.17
C ASN A 60 8.60 -3.15 -2.89
N LEU A 61 8.59 -3.22 -4.23
CA LEU A 61 7.37 -3.20 -5.02
C LEU A 61 6.44 -4.33 -4.61
N THR A 62 6.96 -5.54 -4.38
CA THR A 62 6.13 -6.67 -3.92
C THR A 62 5.37 -6.33 -2.64
N MET A 63 6.00 -5.66 -1.68
CA MET A 63 5.34 -5.24 -0.45
C MET A 63 4.34 -4.09 -0.69
N ILE A 64 4.61 -3.19 -1.63
CA ILE A 64 3.68 -2.14 -2.04
C ILE A 64 2.43 -2.76 -2.65
N GLU A 65 2.55 -3.68 -3.62
CA GLU A 65 1.39 -4.27 -4.30
C GLU A 65 0.53 -5.13 -3.37
N VAL A 66 1.17 -5.89 -2.47
CA VAL A 66 0.43 -6.67 -1.45
C VAL A 66 -0.39 -5.74 -0.55
N ARG A 67 0.17 -4.58 -0.19
CA ARG A 67 -0.54 -3.59 0.63
C ARG A 67 -1.61 -2.87 -0.17
N ALA A 68 -1.35 -2.52 -1.43
CA ALA A 68 -2.33 -1.90 -2.32
C ALA A 68 -3.56 -2.79 -2.46
N GLU A 69 -3.40 -4.09 -2.77
CA GLU A 69 -4.52 -5.03 -2.86
C GLU A 69 -5.31 -5.09 -1.54
N ALA A 70 -4.63 -5.20 -0.40
CA ALA A 70 -5.28 -5.25 0.91
C ALA A 70 -6.06 -3.96 1.22
N THR A 71 -5.50 -2.80 0.87
CA THR A 71 -6.13 -1.49 1.03
C THR A 71 -7.36 -1.34 0.14
N PHE A 72 -7.28 -1.71 -1.14
CA PHE A 72 -8.42 -1.63 -2.04
C PHE A 72 -9.52 -2.63 -1.66
N ARG A 73 -9.18 -3.83 -1.17
CA ARG A 73 -10.16 -4.77 -0.61
C ARG A 73 -10.88 -4.17 0.61
N PHE A 74 -10.16 -3.46 1.48
CA PHE A 74 -10.79 -2.75 2.60
C PHE A 74 -11.72 -1.65 2.10
N TYR A 75 -11.30 -0.81 1.15
CA TYR A 75 -12.17 0.24 0.63
C TYR A 75 -13.39 -0.30 -0.10
N GLU A 76 -13.27 -1.41 -0.82
CA GLU A 76 -14.42 -2.09 -1.42
C GLU A 76 -15.45 -2.50 -0.34
N SER A 77 -15.01 -2.97 0.83
CA SER A 77 -15.94 -3.34 1.91
C SER A 77 -16.62 -2.12 2.54
N VAL A 78 -15.90 -1.00 2.66
CA VAL A 78 -16.45 0.28 3.13
C VAL A 78 -17.48 0.85 2.16
N VAL A 79 -17.17 0.86 0.87
CA VAL A 79 -18.05 1.37 -0.19
C VAL A 79 -19.33 0.53 -0.30
N ASN A 80 -19.21 -0.79 -0.15
CA ASN A 80 -20.38 -1.70 -0.22
C ASN A 80 -21.15 -1.83 1.11
N ALA A 81 -20.70 -1.18 2.20
CA ALA A 81 -21.45 -1.20 3.45
C ALA A 81 -22.75 -0.38 3.29
N THR A 82 -23.87 -0.97 3.74
CA THR A 82 -25.23 -0.47 3.44
C THR A 82 -25.48 0.97 3.85
N ASP A 83 -24.79 1.44 4.88
CA ASP A 83 -25.09 2.70 5.55
C ASP A 83 -24.10 3.83 5.18
N THR A 84 -22.99 3.52 4.49
CA THR A 84 -21.89 4.49 4.26
C THR A 84 -22.22 5.54 3.21
N PHE A 85 -22.91 5.15 2.14
CA PHE A 85 -23.28 6.00 1.00
C PHE A 85 -24.72 5.73 0.55
N ALA A 86 -25.62 5.56 1.52
CA ALA A 86 -27.01 5.11 1.30
C ALA A 86 -27.82 6.04 0.37
N ASP A 87 -27.41 7.30 0.24
CA ASP A 87 -28.00 8.32 -0.62
C ASP A 87 -27.40 8.40 -2.04
N ASN A 88 -26.33 7.64 -2.32
CA ASN A 88 -25.62 7.66 -3.60
C ASN A 88 -25.39 6.25 -4.20
N PRO A 89 -26.47 5.49 -4.53
CA PRO A 89 -26.34 4.12 -5.03
C PRO A 89 -25.62 4.00 -6.38
N GLU A 90 -25.76 4.99 -7.26
CA GLU A 90 -25.07 5.00 -8.57
C GLU A 90 -23.56 5.22 -8.40
N GLY A 91 -23.16 6.15 -7.52
CA GLY A 91 -21.76 6.38 -7.19
C GLY A 91 -21.10 5.17 -6.52
N VAL A 92 -21.82 4.50 -5.61
CA VAL A 92 -21.36 3.23 -5.00
C VAL A 92 -21.11 2.16 -6.05
N GLN A 93 -22.02 1.99 -7.01
CA GLN A 93 -21.86 0.98 -8.06
C GLN A 93 -20.61 1.23 -8.91
N LEU A 94 -20.41 2.47 -9.37
CA LEU A 94 -19.23 2.84 -10.15
C LEU A 94 -17.94 2.71 -9.34
N ALA A 95 -17.95 3.19 -8.10
CA ALA A 95 -16.80 3.10 -7.21
C ALA A 95 -16.39 1.64 -6.95
N ALA A 96 -17.36 0.77 -6.64
CA ALA A 96 -17.12 -0.65 -6.43
C ALA A 96 -16.54 -1.32 -7.68
N GLU A 97 -17.06 -1.01 -8.88
CA GLU A 97 -16.50 -1.54 -10.13
C GLU A 97 -15.05 -1.09 -10.34
N LEU A 98 -14.76 0.20 -10.18
CA LEU A 98 -13.40 0.72 -10.38
C LEU A 98 -12.40 0.13 -9.37
N ILE A 99 -12.80 0.00 -8.10
CA ILE A 99 -11.97 -0.63 -7.08
C ILE A 99 -11.71 -2.10 -7.45
N ASP A 100 -12.71 -2.85 -7.90
CA ASP A 100 -12.53 -4.24 -8.34
C ASP A 100 -11.55 -4.35 -9.52
N ARG A 101 -11.62 -3.43 -10.50
CA ARG A 101 -10.66 -3.39 -11.61
C ARG A 101 -9.23 -3.16 -11.14
N ILE A 102 -9.00 -2.19 -10.24
CA ILE A 102 -7.67 -1.94 -9.67
C ILE A 102 -7.18 -3.22 -8.97
N ARG A 103 -8.02 -3.87 -8.17
CA ARG A 103 -7.66 -5.12 -7.45
C ARG A 103 -7.30 -6.26 -8.39
N GLN A 104 -7.97 -6.40 -9.54
CA GLN A 104 -7.61 -7.40 -10.54
C GLN A 104 -6.19 -7.19 -11.06
N ASP A 105 -5.79 -5.95 -11.31
CA ASP A 105 -4.42 -5.62 -11.71
C ASP A 105 -3.43 -5.90 -10.57
N GLU A 106 -3.74 -5.51 -9.33
CA GLU A 106 -2.83 -5.76 -8.21
C GLU A 106 -2.60 -7.25 -7.95
N ASN A 107 -3.61 -8.08 -8.15
CA ASN A 107 -3.44 -9.54 -8.08
C ASN A 107 -2.42 -10.04 -9.11
N ILE A 108 -2.43 -9.48 -10.33
CA ILE A 108 -1.49 -9.83 -11.39
C ILE A 108 -0.09 -9.31 -11.05
N HIS A 109 0.03 -8.08 -10.54
CA HIS A 109 1.31 -7.51 -10.09
C HIS A 109 1.95 -8.37 -9.00
N VAL A 110 1.20 -8.68 -7.93
CA VAL A 110 1.64 -9.55 -6.83
C VAL A 110 2.06 -10.92 -7.34
N ALA A 111 1.25 -11.55 -8.19
CA ALA A 111 1.57 -12.87 -8.74
C ALA A 111 2.87 -12.83 -9.55
N SER A 112 3.03 -11.84 -10.43
CA SER A 112 4.20 -11.70 -11.29
C SER A 112 5.49 -11.47 -10.51
N LEU A 113 5.45 -10.56 -9.53
CA LEU A 113 6.58 -10.26 -8.66
C LEU A 113 6.97 -11.46 -7.79
N ARG A 114 5.98 -12.15 -7.22
CA ARG A 114 6.21 -13.37 -6.44
C ARG A 114 6.90 -14.45 -7.26
N VAL A 115 6.47 -14.68 -8.49
CA VAL A 115 7.12 -15.65 -9.39
C VAL A 115 8.57 -15.24 -9.60
N MET A 116 8.83 -14.02 -10.05
CA MET A 116 10.19 -13.54 -10.33
C MET A 116 11.13 -13.69 -9.14
N LEU A 117 10.71 -13.24 -7.96
CA LEU A 117 11.52 -13.32 -6.74
C LEU A 117 11.70 -14.76 -6.24
N SER A 118 10.66 -15.60 -6.34
CA SER A 118 10.76 -17.00 -5.93
C SER A 118 11.67 -17.82 -6.84
N GLU A 119 11.65 -17.56 -8.15
CA GLU A 119 12.59 -18.15 -9.10
C GLU A 119 14.01 -17.70 -8.77
N PHE A 120 14.27 -16.40 -8.60
CA PHE A 120 15.58 -15.89 -8.19
C PHE A 120 16.10 -16.58 -6.92
N ARG A 121 15.24 -16.73 -5.90
CA ARG A 121 15.56 -17.41 -4.65
C ARG A 121 16.01 -18.86 -4.85
N GLY A 122 15.51 -19.53 -5.90
CA GLY A 122 15.85 -20.91 -6.26
C GLY A 122 17.13 -21.07 -7.10
N LEU A 123 17.68 -19.99 -7.66
CA LEU A 123 18.84 -20.05 -8.56
C LEU A 123 20.18 -20.14 -7.83
N THR A 124 21.21 -20.59 -8.55
CA THR A 124 22.62 -20.40 -8.17
C THR A 124 23.15 -19.15 -8.86
N ILE A 125 23.60 -18.18 -8.07
CA ILE A 125 24.01 -16.84 -8.50
C ILE A 125 25.53 -16.76 -8.62
N LYS A 126 26.05 -16.14 -9.67
CA LYS A 126 27.47 -15.83 -9.80
C LYS A 126 27.81 -14.60 -8.98
N THR A 127 28.89 -14.66 -8.22
CA THR A 127 29.37 -13.56 -7.38
C THR A 127 30.45 -12.73 -8.09
N ASN A 128 30.67 -11.51 -7.62
CA ASN A 128 31.66 -10.57 -8.17
C ASN A 128 33.10 -11.12 -8.19
N ASP A 129 33.43 -12.04 -7.27
CA ASP A 129 34.75 -12.68 -7.15
C ASP A 129 34.91 -13.92 -8.06
N GLY A 130 33.92 -14.21 -8.92
CA GLY A 130 33.92 -15.36 -9.82
C GLY A 130 33.43 -16.66 -9.19
N GLY A 131 33.04 -16.63 -7.90
CA GLY A 131 32.40 -17.75 -7.22
C GLY A 131 30.90 -17.89 -7.52
N THR A 132 30.23 -18.69 -6.69
CA THR A 132 28.78 -18.88 -6.75
C THR A 132 28.15 -18.93 -5.35
N MET A 133 26.90 -18.48 -5.24
CA MET A 133 26.10 -18.49 -4.02
C MET A 133 24.67 -18.95 -4.33
N ALA A 134 23.98 -19.59 -3.38
CA ALA A 134 22.55 -19.88 -3.56
C ALA A 134 21.72 -18.60 -3.43
N GLY A 135 20.73 -18.39 -4.30
CA GLY A 135 19.90 -17.19 -4.33
C GLY A 135 19.19 -16.92 -3.00
N LYS A 136 18.72 -17.97 -2.32
CA LYS A 136 18.15 -17.89 -0.97
C LYS A 136 19.09 -17.26 0.07
N ASP A 137 20.39 -17.53 -0.02
CA ASP A 137 21.37 -17.06 0.97
C ASP A 137 21.66 -15.56 0.76
N LEU A 138 21.44 -15.06 -0.46
CA LEU A 138 21.51 -13.65 -0.81
C LEU A 138 20.19 -12.90 -0.50
N PHE A 139 19.04 -13.55 -0.77
CA PHE A 139 17.70 -12.95 -0.69
C PHE A 139 17.10 -12.94 0.72
N ASP A 140 17.08 -14.08 1.41
CA ASP A 140 16.34 -14.26 2.67
C ASP A 140 16.78 -13.28 3.78
N PRO A 141 18.08 -12.98 3.97
CA PRO A 141 18.53 -12.03 5.01
C PRO A 141 17.97 -10.62 4.86
N ILE A 142 17.59 -10.23 3.64
CA ILE A 142 17.09 -8.90 3.31
C ILE A 142 15.55 -8.89 3.31
N TRP A 143 14.95 -9.99 2.86
CA TRP A 143 13.50 -10.12 2.76
C TRP A 143 12.80 -10.05 4.13
N ALA A 144 13.32 -10.74 5.15
CA ALA A 144 12.68 -10.76 6.47
C ALA A 144 12.60 -9.35 7.12
N PRO A 145 13.69 -8.55 7.20
CA PRO A 145 13.60 -7.16 7.66
C PRO A 145 12.71 -6.27 6.78
N MET A 146 12.58 -6.57 5.48
CA MET A 146 11.72 -5.83 4.58
C MET A 146 10.24 -6.06 4.90
N ILE A 147 9.85 -7.30 5.16
CA ILE A 147 8.49 -7.62 5.63
C ILE A 147 8.22 -6.88 6.94
N GLU A 148 9.10 -7.00 7.93
CA GLU A 148 8.93 -6.37 9.24
C GLU A 148 8.77 -4.84 9.14
N TRP A 149 9.57 -4.22 8.26
CA TRP A 149 9.46 -2.78 8.01
C TRP A 149 8.07 -2.40 7.49
N HIS A 150 7.61 -3.08 6.43
CA HIS A 150 6.37 -2.73 5.73
C HIS A 150 5.10 -3.10 6.50
N VAL A 151 5.14 -4.17 7.30
CA VAL A 151 3.97 -4.67 8.05
C VAL A 151 3.87 -4.03 9.44
N THR A 152 5.00 -3.81 10.11
CA THR A 152 5.01 -3.41 11.53
C THR A 152 5.62 -2.03 11.72
N THR A 153 6.88 -1.86 11.36
CA THR A 153 7.67 -0.68 11.77
C THR A 153 7.12 0.62 11.19
N ALA A 154 6.83 0.63 9.88
CA ALA A 154 6.31 1.82 9.19
C ALA A 154 4.93 2.22 9.74
N PHE A 155 4.05 1.24 9.96
CA PHE A 155 2.72 1.49 10.52
C PHE A 155 2.81 2.10 11.92
N GLN A 156 3.59 1.49 12.81
CA GLN A 156 3.76 1.99 14.18
C GLN A 156 4.33 3.41 14.19
N ALA A 157 5.34 3.68 13.36
CA ALA A 157 5.94 5.00 13.23
C ALA A 157 4.93 6.06 12.75
N SER A 158 3.98 5.67 11.88
CA SER A 158 2.96 6.57 11.32
C SER A 158 1.68 6.67 12.16
N ARG A 159 1.48 5.81 13.16
CA ARG A 159 0.19 5.66 13.87
C ARG A 159 -0.26 6.95 14.55
N GLU A 160 0.62 7.58 15.33
CA GLU A 160 0.31 8.82 16.05
C GLU A 160 0.00 9.96 15.08
N GLN A 161 0.84 10.15 14.05
CA GLN A 161 0.63 11.16 13.02
C GLN A 161 -0.69 10.96 12.25
N THR A 162 -1.02 9.71 11.90
CA THR A 162 -2.26 9.36 11.20
C THR A 162 -3.46 9.66 12.10
N ARG A 163 -3.38 9.29 13.39
CA ARG A 163 -4.42 9.58 14.37
C ARG A 163 -4.63 11.08 14.58
N ASP A 164 -3.56 11.86 14.65
CA ASP A 164 -3.66 13.32 14.80
C ASP A 164 -4.28 13.97 13.54
N THR A 165 -3.91 13.50 12.35
CA THR A 165 -4.51 13.95 11.09
C THR A 165 -6.01 13.64 11.05
N LEU A 166 -6.40 12.42 11.41
CA LEU A 166 -7.81 12.02 11.50
C LEU A 166 -8.56 12.85 12.55
N ARG A 167 -7.93 13.12 13.70
CA ARG A 167 -8.52 13.97 14.74
C ARG A 167 -8.83 15.36 14.21
N GLU A 168 -7.86 16.01 13.55
CA GLU A 168 -8.06 17.34 12.97
C GLU A 168 -9.21 17.35 11.94
N GLN A 169 -9.24 16.35 11.06
CA GLN A 169 -10.28 16.23 10.03
C GLN A 169 -11.67 15.97 10.62
N ILE A 170 -11.78 15.06 11.59
CA ILE A 170 -13.05 14.72 12.25
C ILE A 170 -13.57 15.91 13.07
N LEU A 171 -12.70 16.60 13.82
CA LEU A 171 -13.11 17.77 14.62
C LEU A 171 -13.58 18.95 13.77
N ALA A 172 -13.17 19.03 12.50
CA ALA A 172 -13.66 20.04 11.56
C ALA A 172 -15.08 19.77 11.04
N ALA A 173 -15.60 18.55 11.21
CA ALA A 173 -16.94 18.17 10.79
C ALA A 173 -18.02 18.62 11.80
N PRO A 174 -19.29 18.76 11.37
CA PRO A 174 -20.42 18.86 12.30
C PRO A 174 -20.43 17.70 13.29
N ASP A 175 -20.69 17.98 14.56
CA ASP A 175 -20.64 17.00 15.66
C ASP A 175 -19.27 16.29 15.83
N GLY A 176 -18.18 16.90 15.34
CA GLY A 176 -16.84 16.31 15.31
C GLY A 176 -16.33 15.77 16.65
N GLU A 177 -16.60 16.45 17.77
CA GLU A 177 -16.24 15.97 19.12
C GLU A 177 -16.91 14.63 19.45
N LYS A 178 -18.19 14.49 19.11
CA LYS A 178 -18.94 13.23 19.32
C LYS A 178 -18.41 12.14 18.39
N LEU A 179 -18.21 12.46 17.11
CA LEU A 179 -17.69 11.51 16.12
C LEU A 179 -16.29 11.00 16.49
N PHE A 180 -15.42 11.88 16.97
CA PHE A 180 -14.08 11.49 17.39
C PHE A 180 -14.12 10.60 18.64
N ALA A 181 -15.00 10.89 19.60
CA ALA A 181 -15.20 10.02 20.76
C ALA A 181 -15.74 8.63 20.37
N GLU A 182 -16.65 8.55 19.39
CA GLU A 182 -17.15 7.29 18.85
C GLU A 182 -16.06 6.51 18.11
N PHE A 183 -15.23 7.20 17.31
CA PHE A 183 -14.09 6.61 16.61
C PHE A 183 -13.08 5.99 17.59
N GLU A 184 -12.67 6.73 18.63
CA GLU A 184 -11.77 6.21 19.67
C GLU A 184 -12.35 5.02 20.44
N ALA A 185 -13.67 4.98 20.62
CA ALA A 185 -14.34 3.87 21.28
C ALA A 185 -14.32 2.57 20.45
N LEU A 186 -14.12 2.64 19.12
CA LEU A 186 -14.03 1.44 18.28
C LEU A 186 -12.77 0.62 18.59
N GLU A 187 -11.64 1.29 18.85
CA GLU A 187 -10.39 0.62 19.24
C GLU A 187 -10.57 -0.16 20.55
N GLN A 188 -11.24 0.45 21.53
CA GLN A 188 -11.50 -0.18 22.84
C GLN A 188 -12.41 -1.41 22.74
N ARG A 189 -13.39 -1.40 21.81
CA ARG A 189 -14.28 -2.55 21.58
C ARG A 189 -13.57 -3.72 20.93
N GLN A 190 -12.67 -3.45 20.00
CA GLN A 190 -11.87 -4.49 19.35
C GLN A 190 -10.92 -5.15 20.35
N MET A 191 -10.23 -4.37 21.19
CA MET A 191 -9.36 -4.90 22.24
C MET A 191 -10.11 -5.71 23.32
N ALA A 192 -11.41 -5.47 23.52
CA ALA A 192 -12.23 -6.22 24.47
C ALA A 192 -12.83 -7.51 23.87
N ALA A 193 -12.77 -7.68 22.55
CA ALA A 193 -13.27 -8.85 21.83
C ALA A 193 -12.18 -9.90 21.53
N GLU A 194 -10.91 -9.54 21.72
CA GLU A 194 -9.71 -10.40 21.63
C GLU A 194 -9.32 -10.98 23.00
#